data_AF-A0A227HIL3-F1
#
_entry.id   AF-A0A227HIL3-F1
#
_cell.length_a   1.000
_cell.length_b   1.000
_cell.length_c   1.000
_cell.angle_alpha   90.00
_cell.angle_beta   90.00
_cell.angle_gamma   90.00
#
_symmetry.space_group_name_H-M   'P 1'
#
loop_
_entity.id
_entity.type
_entity.pdbx_description
1 polymer ?
#
loop_
_entity_poly.entity_id
_entity_poly.type
_entity_poly.pdbx_seq_one_letter_code
_entity_poly.pdbx_strand_id
1 'polypeptide(L)' 'EESHIIEVEGIYSLDANWDLGAKYAFKNKHELFTRQSGEDIPVDSKISLYGLSASYRVMKEWDVTGEYHWKTDST' A
#
# COMPACT_ATOMS: atom_id res chain seq x y z
N GLU A 1 21.30 4.70 2.88
CA GLU A 1 19.83 4.77 2.89
C GLU A 1 19.30 3.60 2.08
N GLU A 2 18.70 2.62 2.72
CA GLU A 2 18.16 1.43 2.06
C GLU A 2 16.64 1.43 2.28
N SER A 3 15.90 1.79 1.24
CA SER A 3 14.43 1.75 1.24
C SER A 3 13.98 0.54 0.45
N HIS A 4 13.50 -0.50 1.14
CA HIS A 4 12.89 -1.66 0.49
C HIS A 4 11.36 -1.53 0.57
N ILE A 5 10.71 -1.58 -0.59
CA ILE A 5 9.26 -1.56 -0.73
C ILE A 5 8.85 -2.89 -1.36
N ILE A 6 7.96 -3.61 -0.69
CA ILE A 6 7.33 -4.83 -1.20
C ILE A 6 5.86 -4.51 -1.39
N GLU A 7 5.35 -4.75 -2.59
CA GLU A 7 3.92 -4.60 -2.92
C GLU A 7 3.39 -5.94 -3.40
N VAL A 8 2.24 -6.35 -2.86
CA VAL A 8 1.50 -7.54 -3.26
C VAL A 8 0.10 -7.10 -3.60
N GLU A 9 -0.35 -7.46 -4.80
CA GLU A 9 -1.71 -7.21 -5.27
C GLU A 9 -2.34 -8.54 -5.71
N GLY A 10 -3.58 -8.75 -5.31
CA GLY A 10 -4.41 -9.85 -5.76
C GLY A 10 -5.72 -9.30 -6.30
N ILE A 11 -6.08 -9.65 -7.52
CA ILE A 11 -7.35 -9.29 -8.15
C ILE A 11 -8.11 -10.59 -8.42
N TYR A 12 -9.37 -10.61 -8.00
CA TYR A 12 -10.28 -11.73 -8.15
C TYR A 12 -11.54 -11.30 -8.87
N SER A 13 -11.75 -11.85 -10.07
CA SER A 13 -12.99 -11.67 -10.83
C SER A 13 -14.04 -12.63 -10.28
N LEU A 14 -15.06 -12.10 -9.60
CA LEU A 14 -16.19 -12.88 -9.10
C LEU A 14 -17.06 -13.35 -10.27
N ASP A 15 -17.35 -12.44 -11.20
CA ASP A 15 -18.26 -12.63 -12.31
C ASP A 15 -17.81 -11.77 -13.51
N ALA A 16 -18.52 -11.86 -14.64
CA ALA A 16 -18.26 -11.02 -15.82
C ALA A 16 -18.40 -9.50 -15.56
N ASN A 17 -18.97 -9.13 -14.41
CA ASN A 17 -19.27 -7.76 -14.04
C ASN A 17 -18.56 -7.29 -12.77
N TRP A 18 -18.02 -8.17 -11.93
CA TRP A 18 -17.44 -7.79 -10.64
C TRP A 18 -16.00 -8.25 -10.53
N ASP A 19 -15.11 -7.30 -10.29
CA ASP A 19 -13.70 -7.54 -9.99
C ASP A 19 -13.38 -6.95 -8.62
N LEU A 20 -12.86 -7.77 -7.71
CA LEU A 20 -12.43 -7.35 -6.38
C LEU A 20 -10.91 -7.42 -6.31
N GLY A 21 -10.28 -6.34 -5.89
CA GLY A 21 -8.84 -6.28 -5.65
C GLY A 21 -8.51 -6.09 -4.18
N ALA A 22 -7.40 -6.67 -3.77
CA ALA A 22 -6.76 -6.39 -2.50
C ALA A 22 -5.28 -6.11 -2.76
N LYS A 23 -4.81 -4.97 -2.27
CA LYS A 23 -3.42 -4.54 -2.33
C LYS A 23 -2.85 -4.43 -0.93
N TYR A 24 -1.65 -4.92 -0.75
CA TYR A 24 -0.85 -4.76 0.45
C TYR A 24 0.54 -4.28 0.06
N ALA A 25 0.93 -3.11 0.55
CA ALA A 25 2.28 -2.60 0.36
C ALA A 25 2.95 -2.40 1.72
N PHE A 26 4.19 -2.86 1.82
CA PHE A 26 5.02 -2.78 3.00
C PHE A 26 6.32 -2.06 2.66
N LYS A 27 6.63 -1.00 3.40
CA LYS A 27 7.84 -0.21 3.22
C LYS A 27 8.67 -0.23 4.50
N ASN A 28 9.87 -0.77 4.41
CA ASN A 28 10.92 -0.62 5.41
C ASN A 28 11.83 0.54 5.00
N LYS A 29 11.87 1.58 5.83
CA LYS A 29 12.79 2.70 5.70
C LYS A 29 13.78 2.65 6.86
N HIS A 30 15.06 2.48 6.54
CA HIS A 30 16.15 2.63 7.50
C HIS A 30 16.81 3.99 7.27
N GLU A 31 16.52 4.96 8.14
CA GLU A 31 17.09 6.31 8.08
C GLU A 31 18.02 6.52 9.28
N LEU A 32 19.27 6.87 9.01
CA LEU A 32 20.24 7.30 10.02
C LEU A 32 20.13 8.82 10.14
N PHE A 33 19.60 9.30 11.26
CA PHE A 33 19.57 10.73 11.55
C PHE A 33 20.77 11.11 12.39
N THR A 34 21.71 11.84 11.79
CA THR A 34 22.84 12.44 12.53
C THR A 34 22.33 13.66 13.29
N ARG A 35 22.30 13.61 14.62
CA ARG A 35 21.99 14.78 15.45
C ARG A 35 23.10 15.82 15.30
N GLN A 36 22.76 17.09 15.56
CA GLN A 36 23.73 18.19 15.63
C GLN A 36 24.84 17.97 16.68
N SER A 37 24.65 17.03 17.61
CA SER A 37 25.65 16.56 18.59
C SER A 37 26.64 15.53 18.05
N GLY A 38 26.52 15.09 16.79
CA GLY A 38 27.40 14.08 16.18
C GLY A 38 27.01 12.63 16.49
N GLU A 39 25.83 12.41 17.08
CA GLU A 39 25.34 11.08 17.44
C GLU A 39 24.34 10.60 16.37
N ASP A 40 24.62 9.45 15.77
CA ASP A 40 23.74 8.83 14.77
C ASP A 40 22.64 8.04 15.48
N ILE A 41 21.38 8.45 15.27
CA ILE A 41 20.22 7.71 15.76
C ILE A 41 19.63 6.91 14.60
N PRO A 42 19.63 5.55 14.66
CA PRO A 42 18.91 4.74 13.70
C PRO A 42 17.41 4.91 13.95
N VAL A 43 16.69 5.41 12.94
CA VAL A 43 15.23 5.51 12.92
C VAL A 43 14.72 4.49 11.90
N ASP A 44 14.18 3.39 12.41
CA ASP A 44 13.47 2.40 11.60
C ASP A 44 12.00 2.81 11.48
N SER A 45 11.58 3.18 10.28
CA SER A 45 10.18 3.49 9.96
C SER A 45 9.56 2.33 9.17
N LYS A 46 8.48 1.76 9.71
CA LYS A 46 7.71 0.69 9.08
C LYS A 46 6.32 1.19 8.70
N ILE A 47 6.09 1.37 7.40
CA ILE A 47 4.80 1.83 6.89
C ILE A 47 4.11 0.67 6.19
N SER A 48 2.91 0.34 6.63
CA SER A 48 2.04 -0.66 5.99
C SER A 48 0.83 0.03 5.36
N LEU A 49 0.61 -0.25 4.09
CA LEU A 49 -0.51 0.24 3.30
C LEU A 49 -1.39 -0.94 2.90
N TYR A 50 -2.68 -0.79 3.13
CA TYR A 50 -3.68 -1.74 2.70
C TYR A 50 -4.66 -1.02 1.78
N GLY A 51 -4.99 -1.65 0.66
CA GLY A 51 -5.97 -1.19 -0.31
C GLY A 51 -6.96 -2.30 -0.58
N LEU A 52 -8.23 -1.94 -0.64
CA LEU A 52 -9.28 -2.78 -1.21
C LEU A 52 -9.87 -2.04 -2.39
N SER A 53 -10.09 -2.74 -3.49
CA SER A 53 -10.76 -2.20 -4.67
C SER A 53 -11.93 -3.10 -5.06
N ALA A 54 -12.98 -2.48 -5.57
CA ALA A 54 -14.12 -3.16 -6.13
C ALA A 54 -14.51 -2.44 -7.41
N SER A 55 -14.48 -3.15 -8.53
CA SER A 55 -14.87 -2.66 -9.83
C SER A 55 -16.13 -3.39 -10.27
N TYR A 56 -17.12 -2.62 -10.70
CA TYR A 56 -18.38 -3.12 -11.24
C TYR A 56 -18.59 -2.60 -12.66
N ARG A 57 -18.78 -3.52 -13.60
CA ARG A 57 -19.10 -3.23 -14.99
C ARG A 57 -20.61 -3.09 -15.15
N VAL A 58 -21.07 -1.85 -15.25
CA VAL A 58 -22.50 -1.51 -15.38
C VAL A 58 -22.97 -1.71 -16.83
N MET A 59 -22.14 -1.32 -17.80
CA MET A 59 -22.39 -1.51 -19.23
C MET A 59 -21.08 -1.84 -19.93
N LYS A 60 -21.14 -2.27 -21.20
CA LYS A 60 -19.97 -2.68 -21.99
C LYS A 60 -18.86 -1.61 -22.06
N GLU A 61 -19.19 -0.35 -21.76
CA GLU A 61 -18.31 0.83 -21.80
C GLU A 61 -18.27 1.62 -20.49
N TRP A 62 -18.99 1.16 -19.45
CA TRP A 62 -19.07 1.87 -18.17
C TRP A 62 -18.65 0.95 -17.03
N ASP A 63 -17.51 1.27 -16.44
CA ASP A 63 -16.96 0.65 -15.25
C ASP A 63 -17.01 1.66 -14.09
N VAL A 64 -17.52 1.21 -12.95
CA VAL A 64 -17.53 1.96 -11.70
C VAL A 64 -16.56 1.27 -10.75
N THR A 65 -15.52 1.97 -10.35
CA THR A 65 -14.53 1.46 -9.40
C THR A 65 -14.61 2.24 -8.10
N GLY A 66 -14.75 1.52 -6.99
CA GLY A 66 -14.56 2.03 -5.64
C GLY A 66 -13.27 1.48 -5.06
N GLU A 67 -12.41 2.37 -4.54
CA GLU A 67 -11.18 1.99 -3.85
C GLU A 67 -11.20 2.54 -2.43
N TYR A 68 -10.76 1.73 -1.49
CA TYR A 68 -10.62 2.08 -0.09
C TYR A 68 -9.20 1.80 0.37
N HIS A 69 -8.51 2.85 0.81
CA HIS A 69 -7.13 2.79 1.25
C HIS A 69 -7.02 3.14 2.73
N TRP A 70 -6.42 2.25 3.52
CA TRP A 70 -6.03 2.57 4.90
C TRP A 70 -4.54 2.38 5.10
N LYS A 71 -3.96 3.35 5.81
CA LYS A 71 -2.53 3.37 6.15
C LYS A 71 -2.42 3.07 7.64
N THR A 72 -1.60 2.09 7.98
CA THR A 72 -1.22 1.84 9.38
C THR A 72 0.23 2.27 9.52
N ASP A 73 0.44 3.26 10.39
CA ASP A 73 1.74 3.60 10.91
C ASP A 73 1.94 2.80 12.20
N SER A 74 2.92 1.90 12.20
CA SER A 74 3.31 1.18 13.40
C SER A 74 4.69 1.70 13.82
N THR A 75 4.68 2.62 14.77
CA THR A 75 5.87 3.16 15.45
C THR A 75 6.49 2.11 16.37
#